data_AF-A0A6M6BCE4-F1
#
_entry.id   AF-A0A6M6BCE4-F1
#
_cell.length_a   1.000
_cell.length_b   1.000
_cell.length_c   1.000
_cell.angle_alpha   90.00
_cell.angle_beta   90.00
_cell.angle_gamma   90.00
#
_symmetry.space_group_name_H-M   'P 1'
#
loop_
_entity.id
_entity.type
_entity.pdbx_description
1 polymer ?
#
loop_
_entity_poly.entity_id
_entity_poly.type
_entity_poly.pdbx_seq_one_letter_code
_entity_poly.pdbx_strand_id
1 'polypeptide(L)'
;MLILTESDDSSVAVLLLTEALQLACRSGKASIWIDCSQVQQLSATVVAILRHYAAWLQQQHITLVICHPPESLKAGRSDRSLLLAPSLLDAELQCRDLLH
;
A
#
# COMPACT_ATOMS: atom_id res chain seq x y z
N MET A 1 -9.58 -3.40 -1.09
CA MET A 1 -9.19 -1.99 -1.11
C MET A 1 -9.23 -1.51 0.32
N LEU A 2 -8.11 -1.00 0.81
CA LEU A 2 -7.96 -0.31 2.09
C LEU A 2 -7.94 1.19 1.79
N ILE A 3 -8.56 2.02 2.61
CA ILE A 3 -8.52 3.48 2.46
C ILE A 3 -7.77 4.01 3.68
N LEU A 4 -6.70 4.79 3.44
CA LEU A 4 -6.03 5.53 4.50
C LEU A 4 -6.66 6.93 4.59
N THR A 5 -6.94 7.36 5.81
CA THR A 5 -7.43 8.71 6.12
C THR A 5 -6.40 9.42 6.98
N GLU A 6 -6.35 10.76 6.91
CA GLU A 6 -5.53 11.55 7.82
C GLU A 6 -5.96 11.26 9.27
N SER A 7 -5.08 10.58 9.99
CA SER A 7 -5.19 10.32 11.42
C SER A 7 -3.88 10.77 12.02
N ASP A 8 -3.96 11.46 13.16
CA ASP A 8 -2.78 11.74 13.98
C ASP A 8 -1.98 10.45 14.19
N ASP A 9 -0.66 10.61 14.25
CA ASP A 9 0.40 9.60 14.34
C ASP A 9 0.31 8.78 15.64
N SER A 10 -0.84 8.16 15.83
CA SER A 10 -1.26 7.40 17.00
C SER A 10 -0.95 5.94 16.76
N SER A 11 -0.40 5.27 17.77
CA SER A 11 -0.17 3.82 17.77
C SER A 11 -1.40 3.01 17.32
N VAL A 12 -2.60 3.58 17.48
CA VAL A 12 -3.87 3.00 17.00
C VAL A 12 -3.94 2.93 15.48
N ALA A 13 -3.55 3.98 14.75
CA ALA A 13 -3.61 4.00 13.29
C ALA A 13 -2.66 2.95 12.68
N VAL A 14 -1.47 2.82 13.27
CA VAL A 14 -0.48 1.79 12.91
C VAL A 14 -1.02 0.38 13.14
N LEU A 15 -1.68 0.15 14.29
CA LEU A 15 -2.26 -1.14 14.62
C LEU A 15 -3.39 -1.50 13.65
N LEU A 16 -4.31 -0.56 13.40
CA LEU A 16 -5.42 -0.74 12.45
C LEU A 16 -4.93 -1.02 11.03
N LEU A 17 -3.90 -0.31 10.55
CA LEU A 17 -3.30 -0.61 9.25
C LEU A 17 -2.72 -2.02 9.19
N THR A 18 -2.01 -2.42 10.24
CA THR A 18 -1.40 -3.76 10.32
C THR A 18 -2.46 -4.86 10.29
N GLU A 19 -3.52 -4.71 11.10
CA GLU A 19 -4.64 -5.65 11.11
C GLU A 19 -5.36 -5.71 9.75
N ALA A 20 -5.61 -4.55 9.14
CA ALA A 20 -6.31 -4.47 7.87
C ALA A 20 -5.50 -5.11 6.73
N LEU A 21 -4.17 -4.95 6.73
CA LEU A 21 -3.27 -5.66 5.81
C LEU A 21 -3.34 -7.17 6.02
N GLN A 22 -3.25 -7.64 7.27
CA GLN A 22 -3.36 -9.07 7.57
C GLN A 22 -4.69 -9.68 7.13
N LEU A 23 -5.80 -8.96 7.31
CA LEU A 23 -7.11 -9.39 6.83
C LEU A 23 -7.14 -9.44 5.29
N ALA A 24 -6.59 -8.43 4.62
CA ALA A 24 -6.52 -8.40 3.16
C ALA A 24 -5.69 -9.56 2.58
N CYS A 25 -4.62 -9.97 3.26
CA CYS A 25 -3.82 -11.15 2.86
C CYS A 25 -4.66 -12.43 2.81
N ARG A 26 -5.63 -12.57 3.71
CA ARG A 26 -6.51 -13.75 3.78
C ARG A 26 -7.61 -13.75 2.72
N SER A 27 -7.72 -12.70 1.90
CA SER A 27 -8.77 -12.59 0.88
C SER A 27 -8.55 -13.47 -0.36
N GLY A 28 -7.37 -14.06 -0.53
CA GLY A 28 -7.01 -14.89 -1.69
C GLY A 28 -6.78 -14.10 -2.99
N LYS A 29 -6.74 -12.77 -2.93
CA LYS A 29 -6.47 -11.91 -4.10
C LYS A 29 -4.96 -11.80 -4.37
N ALA A 30 -4.60 -11.76 -5.65
CA ALA A 30 -3.21 -11.57 -6.09
C ALA A 30 -2.70 -10.14 -5.87
N SER A 31 -3.57 -9.20 -5.51
CA SER A 31 -3.17 -7.83 -5.18
C SER A 31 -4.01 -7.23 -4.07
N ILE A 32 -3.37 -6.36 -3.29
CA ILE A 32 -3.97 -5.58 -2.21
C ILE A 32 -3.74 -4.10 -2.54
N TRP A 33 -4.81 -3.32 -2.60
CA TRP A 33 -4.73 -1.90 -2.96
C TRP A 33 -5.02 -1.04 -1.74
N ILE A 34 -4.19 -0.02 -1.54
CA ILE A 34 -4.37 1.04 -0.55
C ILE A 34 -4.63 2.34 -1.30
N ASP A 35 -5.76 2.97 -1.04
CA ASP A 35 -6.07 4.30 -1.54
C ASP A 35 -5.62 5.37 -0.52
N CYS A 36 -4.70 6.23 -0.96
CA CYS A 36 -4.18 7.35 -0.19
C CYS A 36 -4.75 8.71 -0.67
N SER A 37 -5.85 8.73 -1.43
CA SER A 37 -6.45 9.97 -1.95
C SER A 37 -6.81 11.01 -0.86
N GLN A 38 -6.98 10.56 0.38
CA GLN A 38 -7.32 11.37 1.56
C GLN A 38 -6.12 11.64 2.47
N VAL A 39 -4.89 11.34 2.03
CA VAL A 39 -3.67 11.50 2.85
C VAL A 39 -2.56 12.15 2.04
N GLN A 40 -2.11 13.32 2.46
CA GLN A 40 -1.04 14.04 1.77
C GLN A 40 0.36 13.58 2.20
N GLN A 41 0.52 13.23 3.48
CA GLN A 41 1.77 12.73 4.05
C GLN A 41 1.53 11.55 4.99
N LEU A 42 2.43 10.57 4.91
CA LEU A 42 2.52 9.46 5.86
C LEU A 42 3.74 9.66 6.74
N SER A 43 3.60 9.29 8.01
CA SER A 43 4.73 9.24 8.91
C SER A 43 5.75 8.18 8.50
N ALA A 44 6.99 8.36 8.97
CA ALA A 44 8.07 7.42 8.68
C ALA A 44 7.74 5.99 9.14
N THR A 45 7.01 5.84 10.25
CA THR A 45 6.57 4.55 10.78
C THR A 45 5.61 3.85 9.81
N VAL A 46 4.58 4.56 9.33
CA VAL A 46 3.63 3.99 8.38
C VAL A 46 4.31 3.64 7.06
N VAL A 47 5.20 4.50 6.56
CA VAL A 47 6.00 4.21 5.37
C VAL A 47 6.83 2.94 5.55
N ALA A 48 7.49 2.76 6.70
CA ALA A 48 8.28 1.57 6.99
C ALA A 48 7.42 0.29 7.02
N ILE A 49 6.22 0.35 7.60
CA ILE A 49 5.27 -0.77 7.62
C ILE A 49 4.83 -1.14 6.20
N LEU A 50 4.46 -0.14 5.39
CA LEU A 50 4.03 -0.38 4.01
C LEU A 50 5.13 -1.05 3.18
N ARG A 51 6.38 -0.58 3.31
CA ARG A 51 7.53 -1.19 2.63
C ARG A 51 7.81 -2.62 3.12
N HIS A 52 7.74 -2.84 4.44
CA HIS A 52 7.92 -4.18 5.00
C HIS A 52 6.88 -5.16 4.46
N TYR A 53 5.59 -4.77 4.47
CA TYR A 53 4.52 -5.60 3.93
C TYR A 53 4.62 -5.79 2.42
N ALA A 54 5.02 -4.77 1.66
CA ALA A 54 5.23 -4.91 0.22
C ALA A 54 6.28 -5.98 -0.10
N ALA A 55 7.44 -5.94 0.57
CA ALA A 55 8.49 -6.94 0.39
C ALA A 55 8.05 -8.34 0.84
N TRP A 56 7.34 -8.46 1.97
CA TRP A 56 6.85 -9.73 2.48
C TRP A 56 5.78 -10.35 1.56
N LEU A 57 4.82 -9.55 1.10
CA LEU A 57 3.75 -9.99 0.19
C LEU A 57 4.28 -10.42 -1.17
N GLN A 58 5.33 -9.76 -1.66
CA GLN A 58 5.97 -10.14 -2.92
C GLN A 58 6.52 -11.56 -2.88
N GLN A 59 7.04 -12.03 -1.73
CA GLN A 59 7.48 -13.42 -1.55
C GLN A 59 6.31 -14.43 -1.60
N GLN A 60 5.08 -13.96 -1.40
CA GLN A 60 3.85 -14.75 -1.48
C GLN A 60 3.12 -14.55 -2.82
N HIS A 61 3.76 -13.92 -3.81
CA HIS A 61 3.16 -13.56 -5.10
C HIS A 61 1.92 -12.66 -4.99
N ILE A 62 1.84 -11.85 -3.92
CA ILE A 62 0.80 -10.84 -3.74
C ILE A 62 1.43 -9.46 -3.96
N THR A 63 0.81 -8.65 -4.81
CA THR A 63 1.30 -7.28 -5.08
C THR A 63 0.59 -6.27 -4.18
N LEU A 64 1.35 -5.50 -3.41
CA LEU A 64 0.82 -4.34 -2.69
C LEU A 64 0.88 -3.10 -3.59
N VAL A 65 -0.28 -2.48 -3.82
CA VAL A 65 -0.43 -1.31 -4.69
C VAL A 65 -0.86 -0.11 -3.86
N ILE A 66 -0.11 0.99 -3.95
CA ILE A 66 -0.48 2.27 -3.35
C ILE A 66 -1.03 3.19 -4.43
N CYS A 67 -2.31 3.50 -4.32
CA CYS A 67 -3.03 4.40 -5.21
C CYS A 67 -2.99 5.82 -4.65
N HIS A 68 -2.89 6.83 -5.52
CA HIS A 68 -2.75 8.24 -5.15
C HIS A 68 -1.61 8.46 -4.14
N PRO A 69 -0.36 8.11 -4.49
CA PRO A 69 0.72 8.03 -3.51
C PRO A 69 1.05 9.40 -2.91
N PRO A 70 1.14 9.50 -1.57
CA PRO A 70 1.57 10.70 -0.87
C PRO A 70 3.03 11.00 -1.16
N GLU A 71 3.42 12.28 -1.00
CA GLU A 71 4.79 12.74 -1.29
C GLU A 71 5.86 12.01 -0.46
N SER A 72 5.52 11.60 0.76
CA SER A 72 6.41 10.84 1.65
C SER A 72 6.84 9.48 1.08
N LEU A 73 6.05 8.89 0.17
CA LEU A 73 6.40 7.65 -0.53
C LEU A 73 7.19 7.90 -1.82
N LYS A 74 7.03 9.06 -2.47
CA LYS A 74 7.76 9.44 -3.68
C LYS A 74 9.21 9.83 -3.40
N ALA A 75 9.47 10.41 -2.23
CA ALA A 75 10.80 10.90 -1.85
C ALA A 75 11.83 9.79 -1.54
N GLY A 76 11.38 8.55 -1.31
CA GLY A 76 12.27 7.41 -1.08
C GLY A 76 12.54 6.64 -2.38
N ARG A 77 13.82 6.56 -2.76
CA ARG A 77 14.34 5.78 -3.90
C ARG A 77 13.56 4.49 -4.20
N SER A 78 13.31 4.25 -5.49
CA SER A 78 12.71 3.07 -6.13
C SER A 78 12.72 1.80 -5.27
N ASP A 79 11.72 1.67 -4.41
CA ASP A 79 11.42 0.42 -3.75
C ASP A 79 10.67 -0.45 -4.75
N ARG A 80 11.37 -1.39 -5.37
CA ARG A 80 10.80 -2.30 -6.38
C ARG A 80 9.69 -3.19 -5.81
N SER A 81 9.60 -3.33 -4.49
CA SER A 81 8.58 -4.15 -3.86
C SER A 81 7.21 -3.47 -3.80
N LEU A 82 7.19 -2.13 -3.89
CA LEU A 82 5.99 -1.33 -3.67
C LEU A 82 5.54 -0.69 -4.99
N LEU A 83 4.38 -1.13 -5.50
CA LEU A 83 3.84 -0.63 -6.75
C LEU A 83 3.03 0.65 -6.50
N LEU A 84 3.42 1.73 -7.18
CA LEU A 84 2.78 3.04 -7.06
C LEU A 84 1.92 3.32 -8.27
N ALA A 85 0.64 3.62 -8.05
CA ALA A 85 -0.32 3.94 -9.09
C ALA A 85 -0.88 5.37 -8.87
N PRO A 86 -0.84 6.27 -9.87
CA PRO A 86 -1.37 7.63 -9.74
C PRO A 86 -2.87 7.66 -9.42
N SER A 87 -3.63 6.66 -9.88
CA SER A 87 -5.06 6.50 -9.63
C SER A 87 -5.45 5.04 -9.43
N LEU A 88 -6.69 4.79 -9.00
CA LEU A 88 -7.27 3.45 -8.94
C LEU A 88 -7.36 2.78 -10.32
N LEU A 89 -7.62 3.58 -11.38
CA LEU A 89 -7.67 3.06 -12.74
C LEU A 89 -6.29 2.59 -13.23
N ASP A 90 -5.25 3.37 -12.93
CA ASP A 90 -3.87 2.98 -13.27
C ASP A 90 -3.45 1.71 -12.53
N ALA A 91 -3.88 1.56 -11.27
CA ALA A 91 -3.63 0.35 -10.48
C ALA A 91 -4.25 -0.90 -11.13
N GLU A 92 -5.48 -0.77 -11.62
CA GLU A 92 -6.17 -1.85 -12.32
C GLU A 92 -5.42 -2.28 -13.58
N LEU A 93 -5.03 -1.31 -14.42
CA LEU A 93 -4.30 -1.58 -15.66
C LEU A 93 -2.96 -2.26 -15.36
N GLN A 94 -2.19 -1.74 -14.40
CA GLN A 94 -0.90 -2.33 -14.01
C GLN A 94 -1.06 -3.75 -13.42
N CYS A 95 -2.09 -4.00 -12.62
CA CYS A 95 -2.34 -5.34 -12.08
C CYS A 95 -2.74 -6.35 -13.16
N ARG A 96 -3.46 -5.92 -14.19
CA ARG A 96 -3.80 -6.78 -15.32
C ARG A 96 -2.56 -7.20 -16.11
N ASP A 97 -1.65 -6.26 -16.35
CA ASP A 97 -0.40 -6.53 -17.07
C ASP A 97 0.53 -7.51 -16.31
N LEU A 98 0.42 -7.57 -14.98
CA LEU A 98 1.20 -8.51 -14.15
C LEU A 98 0.66 -9.95 -14.16
N LEU A 99 -0.55 -10.18 -14.68
CA LEU A 99 -1.18 -11.50 -14.77
C LEU A 99 -0.97 -12.19 -16.14
N HIS A 100 -0.28 -11.51 -17.07
CA HIS A 100 0.05 -12.00 -18.41
C HIS A 100 1.54 -12.36 -18.53
#